data_AF-A0A850Q2P7-F1
#
_entry.id   AF-A0A850Q2P7-F1
#
_cell.length_a   1.000
_cell.length_b   1.000
_cell.length_c   1.000
_cell.angle_alpha   90.00
_cell.angle_beta   90.00
_cell.angle_gamma   90.00
#
_symmetry.space_group_name_H-M   'P 1'
#
loop_
_entity.id
_entity.type
_entity.pdbx_description
1 polymer ?
#
loop_
_entity_poly.entity_id
_entity_poly.type
_entity_poly.pdbx_seq_one_letter_code
_entity_poly.pdbx_strand_id
1 'polypeptide(L)'
;MNEIDINKIMQDKKLFNEVVYTSLSDAIKILEKRQKDKNLIKKIDKILNNSIPEPLKTINKNGVIFRQVATPNFEARWFMELTKDHGLKTNFFEYHSDKFTPNNCYKHSLGQLIIHKNKKDKNGGDIGKRITIVDFNKFNGKKIKDVQTFWGDSLISFHKKLFDKYSNKEEDLNFYDASDWFMENGDDAINYYTHLLLLFIYHGILFENFLFVDTEGEFTRNILLPAFKEAVALAGAKPLIVPIPPMDPEIEEDIHWHSYDPKIESLIKLK
;
A
#
# COMPACT_ATOMS: atom_id res chain seq x y z
N MET A 1 -11.03 -25.40 9.53
CA MET A 1 -10.79 -24.60 8.31
C MET A 1 -10.07 -25.51 7.35
N ASN A 2 -10.54 -25.69 6.12
CA ASN A 2 -9.86 -26.55 5.15
C ASN A 2 -8.42 -26.07 4.95
N GLU A 3 -7.51 -27.01 4.73
CA GLU A 3 -6.11 -26.70 4.48
C GLU A 3 -5.99 -25.77 3.26
N ILE A 4 -5.34 -24.61 3.44
CA ILE A 4 -5.09 -23.66 2.36
C ILE A 4 -4.04 -24.30 1.42
N ASP A 5 -4.49 -24.74 0.25
CA ASP A 5 -3.65 -25.23 -0.84
C ASP A 5 -3.23 -24.05 -1.73
N ILE A 6 -1.98 -23.60 -1.53
CA ILE A 6 -1.38 -22.46 -2.24
C ILE A 6 -1.34 -22.71 -3.74
N ASN A 7 -1.04 -23.94 -4.19
CA ASN A 7 -0.91 -24.24 -5.60
C ASN A 7 -2.26 -24.14 -6.31
N LYS A 8 -3.31 -24.66 -5.67
CA LYS A 8 -4.67 -24.54 -6.18
C LYS A 8 -5.13 -23.08 -6.21
N ILE A 9 -4.85 -22.31 -5.15
CA ILE A 9 -5.22 -20.88 -5.06
C ILE A 9 -4.55 -20.06 -6.16
N MET A 10 -3.25 -20.29 -6.43
CA MET A 10 -2.52 -19.56 -7.46
C MET A 10 -2.95 -19.90 -8.90
N GLN A 11 -3.72 -20.98 -9.11
CA GLN A 11 -4.23 -21.38 -10.43
C GLN A 11 -5.66 -20.89 -10.70
N ASP A 12 -6.37 -20.39 -9.68
CA ASP A 12 -7.76 -19.98 -9.79
C ASP A 12 -7.96 -18.59 -9.17
N LYS A 13 -8.03 -17.57 -10.04
CA LYS A 13 -8.24 -16.17 -9.64
C LYS A 13 -9.52 -15.97 -8.81
N LYS A 14 -10.58 -16.72 -9.10
CA LYS A 14 -11.83 -16.62 -8.35
C LYS A 14 -11.64 -17.16 -6.95
N LEU A 15 -11.02 -18.34 -6.82
CA LEU A 15 -10.70 -18.94 -5.53
C LEU A 15 -9.79 -18.04 -4.68
N PHE A 16 -8.74 -17.48 -5.28
CA PHE A 16 -7.87 -16.53 -4.58
C PHE A 16 -8.65 -15.33 -4.06
N ASN A 17 -9.51 -14.73 -4.90
CA ASN A 17 -10.31 -13.57 -4.50
C ASN A 17 -11.24 -13.92 -3.32
N GLU A 18 -11.85 -15.10 -3.31
CA GLU A 18 -12.70 -15.58 -2.22
C GLU A 18 -11.92 -15.82 -0.92
N VAL A 19 -10.69 -16.35 -1.04
CA VAL A 19 -9.82 -16.65 0.11
C VAL A 19 -9.22 -15.37 0.71
N VAL A 20 -8.54 -14.57 -0.11
CA VAL A 20 -7.70 -13.44 0.32
C VAL A 20 -8.54 -12.19 0.57
N TYR A 21 -9.38 -11.80 -0.38
CA TYR A 21 -10.07 -10.52 -0.32
C TYR A 21 -11.38 -10.58 0.46
N THR A 22 -11.78 -9.42 0.94
CA THR A 22 -13.08 -9.15 1.55
C THR A 22 -13.66 -7.92 0.87
N SER A 23 -14.97 -7.90 0.59
CA SER A 23 -15.61 -6.68 0.08
C SER A 23 -15.45 -5.55 1.09
N LEU A 24 -15.33 -4.29 0.64
CA LEU A 24 -15.18 -3.15 1.55
C LEU A 24 -16.33 -3.07 2.58
N SER A 25 -17.57 -3.26 2.12
CA SER A 25 -18.75 -3.26 3.00
C SER A 25 -18.67 -4.33 4.09
N ASP A 26 -18.24 -5.54 3.75
CA ASP A 26 -18.11 -6.63 4.72
C ASP A 26 -16.90 -6.44 5.62
N ALA A 27 -15.78 -5.93 5.10
CA ALA A 27 -14.59 -5.66 5.89
C ALA A 27 -14.89 -4.69 7.02
N ILE A 28 -15.66 -3.63 6.76
CA ILE A 28 -16.09 -2.65 7.78
C ILE A 28 -16.96 -3.32 8.86
N LYS A 29 -17.99 -4.07 8.46
CA LYS A 29 -18.88 -4.77 9.41
C LYS A 29 -18.12 -5.78 10.26
N ILE A 30 -17.20 -6.52 9.64
CA ILE A 30 -16.37 -7.51 10.34
C ILE A 30 -15.42 -6.81 11.30
N LEU A 31 -14.76 -5.72 10.88
CA LEU A 31 -13.88 -4.93 11.75
C LEU A 31 -14.62 -4.46 13.00
N GLU A 32 -15.78 -3.82 12.83
CA GLU A 32 -16.59 -3.32 13.95
C GLU A 32 -17.05 -4.45 14.90
N LYS A 33 -17.39 -5.63 14.35
CA LYS A 33 -17.73 -6.81 15.15
C LYS A 33 -16.51 -7.32 15.93
N ARG A 34 -15.36 -7.44 15.27
CA ARG A 34 -14.11 -7.89 15.88
C ARG A 34 -13.64 -6.94 16.96
N GLN A 35 -13.78 -5.63 16.76
CA GLN A 35 -13.40 -4.61 17.73
C GLN A 35 -14.17 -4.70 19.06
N LYS A 36 -15.37 -5.30 19.05
CA LYS A 36 -16.17 -5.58 20.26
C LYS A 36 -15.76 -6.89 20.95
N ASP A 37 -14.97 -7.76 20.30
CA ASP A 37 -14.50 -9.03 20.85
C ASP A 37 -13.23 -8.85 21.69
N LYS A 38 -13.42 -8.79 23.01
CA LYS A 38 -12.34 -8.65 24.00
C LYS A 38 -11.39 -9.86 24.06
N ASN A 39 -11.82 -11.04 23.61
CA ASN A 39 -10.96 -12.22 23.59
C ASN A 39 -10.06 -12.18 22.36
N LEU A 40 -10.60 -11.74 21.22
CA LEU A 40 -9.82 -11.56 20.01
C LEU A 40 -8.71 -10.53 20.19
N ILE A 41 -8.99 -9.34 20.74
CA ILE A 41 -7.94 -8.32 20.95
C ILE A 41 -6.82 -8.85 21.86
N LYS A 42 -7.16 -9.47 23.00
CA LYS A 42 -6.16 -10.05 23.92
C LYS A 42 -5.30 -11.12 23.23
N LYS A 43 -5.91 -11.90 22.34
CA LYS A 43 -5.20 -12.92 21.57
C LYS A 43 -4.24 -12.27 20.58
N ILE A 44 -4.70 -11.29 19.80
CA ILE A 44 -3.89 -10.58 18.80
C ILE A 44 -2.76 -9.79 19.48
N ASP A 45 -3.04 -9.02 20.52
CA ASP A 45 -2.03 -8.27 21.30
C ASP A 45 -0.94 -9.19 21.86
N LYS A 46 -1.33 -10.38 22.34
CA LYS A 46 -0.38 -11.38 22.84
C LYS A 46 0.50 -11.94 21.72
N ILE A 47 -0.06 -12.23 20.54
CA ILE A 47 0.70 -12.74 19.40
C ILE A 47 1.66 -11.66 18.90
N LEU A 48 1.19 -10.42 18.76
CA LEU A 48 1.99 -9.29 18.30
C LEU A 48 3.00 -8.79 19.35
N ASN A 49 2.90 -9.22 20.61
CA ASN A 49 3.85 -8.89 21.67
C ASN A 49 4.17 -7.38 21.78
N ASN A 50 3.13 -6.53 21.79
CA ASN A 50 3.21 -5.06 21.78
C ASN A 50 3.80 -4.41 20.50
N SER A 51 3.98 -5.18 19.42
CA SER A 51 4.43 -4.72 18.10
C SER A 51 3.27 -4.10 17.28
N ILE A 52 2.42 -3.30 17.90
CA ILE A 52 1.33 -2.59 17.20
C ILE A 52 1.82 -1.19 16.81
N PRO A 53 1.86 -0.85 15.51
CA PRO A 53 2.25 0.49 15.05
C PRO A 53 1.40 1.58 15.68
N GLU A 54 2.02 2.74 15.98
CA GLU A 54 1.36 3.88 16.63
C GLU A 54 -0.02 4.24 16.03
N PRO A 55 -0.17 4.33 14.69
CA PRO A 55 -1.46 4.69 14.08
C PRO A 55 -2.59 3.71 14.36
N LEU A 56 -2.25 2.47 14.71
CA LEU A 56 -3.16 1.35 14.89
C LEU A 56 -3.36 0.98 16.37
N LYS A 57 -2.67 1.66 17.30
CA LYS A 57 -2.81 1.42 18.75
C LYS A 57 -4.18 1.82 19.28
N THR A 58 -4.78 2.85 18.69
CA THR A 58 -6.12 3.30 19.08
C THR A 58 -7.17 2.54 18.28
N ILE A 59 -8.18 2.00 18.96
CA ILE A 59 -9.33 1.36 18.31
C ILE A 59 -10.06 2.40 17.49
N ASN A 60 -9.98 2.27 16.16
CA ASN A 60 -10.67 3.09 15.19
C ASN A 60 -10.91 2.27 13.92
N LYS A 61 -11.71 2.79 12.99
CA LYS A 61 -11.87 2.21 11.66
C LYS A 61 -10.72 2.66 10.78
N ASN A 62 -9.56 2.01 10.87
CA ASN A 62 -8.38 2.38 10.10
C ASN A 62 -8.40 1.73 8.71
N GLY A 63 -8.23 2.54 7.66
CA GLY A 63 -7.84 2.08 6.33
C GLY A 63 -6.34 2.31 6.16
N VAL A 64 -5.63 1.30 5.69
CA VAL A 64 -4.17 1.33 5.52
C VAL A 64 -3.81 0.94 4.10
N ILE A 65 -2.96 1.72 3.45
CA ILE A 65 -2.24 1.31 2.23
C ILE A 65 -0.74 1.30 2.54
N PHE A 66 -0.02 0.31 2.00
CA PHE A 66 1.42 0.20 2.22
C PHE A 66 2.21 0.59 0.97
N ARG A 67 2.98 1.66 1.02
CA ARG A 67 3.79 2.10 -0.13
C ARG A 67 5.14 2.61 0.36
N GLN A 68 6.23 2.39 -0.35
CA GLN A 68 7.54 2.82 0.15
C GLN A 68 7.62 4.33 0.46
N VAL A 69 6.96 5.15 -0.35
CA VAL A 69 6.70 6.58 -0.09
C VAL A 69 5.28 6.87 -0.55
N ALA A 70 4.46 7.46 0.31
CA ALA A 70 3.13 7.90 -0.06
C ALA A 70 3.20 9.07 -1.05
N THR A 71 2.37 9.03 -2.09
CA THR A 71 2.32 10.06 -3.13
C THR A 71 0.91 10.17 -3.70
N PRO A 72 0.39 11.37 -4.05
CA PRO A 72 -0.99 11.54 -4.51
C PRO A 72 -1.14 11.20 -6.01
N ASN A 73 -0.64 10.04 -6.41
CA ASN A 73 -0.93 9.45 -7.72
C ASN A 73 -2.41 9.03 -7.78
N PHE A 74 -2.86 8.51 -8.92
CA PHE A 74 -4.26 8.12 -9.10
C PHE A 74 -4.71 7.07 -8.08
N GLU A 75 -3.90 6.05 -7.81
CA GLU A 75 -4.15 5.03 -6.78
C GLU A 75 -4.39 5.63 -5.38
N ALA A 76 -3.46 6.45 -4.89
CA ALA A 76 -3.57 7.01 -3.55
C ALA A 76 -4.79 7.93 -3.41
N ARG A 77 -5.14 8.67 -4.47
CA ARG A 77 -6.36 9.50 -4.49
C ARG A 77 -7.62 8.63 -4.42
N TRP A 78 -7.65 7.52 -5.15
CA TRP A 78 -8.75 6.58 -5.06
C TRP A 78 -8.87 5.97 -3.66
N PHE A 79 -7.75 5.58 -3.06
CA PHE A 79 -7.71 5.12 -1.67
C PHE A 79 -8.25 6.18 -0.69
N MET A 80 -7.84 7.44 -0.84
CA MET A 80 -8.34 8.56 -0.01
C MET A 80 -9.84 8.76 -0.16
N GLU A 81 -10.38 8.68 -1.38
CA GLU A 81 -11.82 8.77 -1.63
C GLU A 81 -12.57 7.59 -0.96
N LEU A 82 -12.06 6.37 -1.13
CA LEU A 82 -12.65 5.17 -0.52
C LEU A 82 -12.69 5.26 1.01
N THR A 83 -11.58 5.65 1.65
CA THR A 83 -11.54 5.76 3.11
C THR A 83 -12.46 6.86 3.62
N LYS A 84 -12.47 8.02 2.95
CA LYS A 84 -13.32 9.16 3.30
C LYS A 84 -14.80 8.80 3.23
N ASP A 85 -15.24 8.22 2.10
CA ASP A 85 -16.64 7.89 1.85
C ASP A 85 -17.19 6.84 2.83
N HIS A 86 -16.30 6.05 3.45
CA HIS A 86 -16.66 5.00 4.40
C HIS A 86 -16.33 5.35 5.86
N GLY A 87 -15.89 6.59 6.11
CA GLY A 87 -15.52 7.07 7.45
C GLY A 87 -14.40 6.26 8.08
N LEU A 88 -13.40 5.88 7.27
CA LEU A 88 -12.17 5.25 7.71
C LEU A 88 -11.09 6.33 7.93
N LYS A 89 -10.26 6.15 8.96
CA LYS A 89 -9.04 6.95 9.12
C LYS A 89 -8.01 6.51 8.08
N THR A 90 -7.51 7.46 7.28
CA THR A 90 -6.58 7.21 6.18
C THR A 90 -5.14 7.14 6.69
N ASN A 91 -4.52 5.97 6.57
CA ASN A 91 -3.14 5.76 6.98
C ASN A 91 -2.30 5.27 5.79
N PHE A 92 -1.21 5.98 5.52
CA PHE A 92 -0.16 5.54 4.62
C PHE A 92 0.97 4.95 5.45
N PHE A 93 1.18 3.64 5.33
CA PHE A 93 2.36 2.99 5.89
C PHE A 93 3.48 3.07 4.88
N GLU A 94 4.60 3.66 5.30
CA GLU A 94 5.77 3.91 4.48
C GLU A 94 6.96 3.04 4.89
N TYR A 95 7.94 2.85 4.00
CA TYR A 95 9.18 2.13 4.33
C TYR A 95 10.39 2.92 3.84
N HIS A 96 10.77 3.96 4.58
CA HIS A 96 11.82 4.89 4.16
C HIS A 96 13.23 4.30 4.17
N SER A 97 13.44 3.21 4.92
CA SER A 97 14.72 2.48 4.96
C SER A 97 14.87 1.45 3.84
N ASP A 98 13.84 1.20 3.04
CA ASP A 98 13.91 0.36 1.84
C ASP A 98 14.85 0.99 0.77
N LYS A 99 15.35 0.14 -0.11
CA LYS A 99 16.23 0.49 -1.22
C LYS A 99 15.46 1.14 -2.36
N PHE A 100 15.88 2.33 -2.77
CA PHE A 100 15.42 2.99 -3.98
C PHE A 100 16.02 2.29 -5.20
N THR A 101 15.18 1.83 -6.14
CA THR A 101 15.63 1.17 -7.38
C THR A 101 14.68 1.49 -8.52
N PRO A 102 15.19 1.82 -9.73
CA PRO A 102 14.36 2.04 -10.90
C PRO A 102 13.79 0.73 -11.48
N ASN A 103 14.24 -0.44 -11.01
CA ASN A 103 13.76 -1.73 -11.52
C ASN A 103 12.37 -2.11 -11.01
N ASN A 104 11.85 -1.41 -9.99
CA ASN A 104 10.48 -1.55 -9.52
C ASN A 104 9.67 -0.36 -10.06
N CYS A 105 8.55 -0.64 -10.73
CA CYS A 105 7.74 0.38 -11.41
C CYS A 105 7.26 1.49 -10.47
N TYR A 106 6.80 1.11 -9.26
CA TYR A 106 6.35 2.05 -8.24
C TYR A 106 7.49 2.98 -7.81
N LYS A 107 8.63 2.43 -7.41
CA LYS A 107 9.82 3.21 -7.01
C LYS A 107 10.34 4.08 -8.15
N HIS A 108 10.31 3.58 -9.39
CA HIS A 108 10.66 4.39 -10.56
C HIS A 108 9.72 5.59 -10.72
N SER A 109 8.41 5.40 -10.51
CA SER A 109 7.41 6.48 -10.60
C SER A 109 7.57 7.58 -9.54
N LEU A 110 8.23 7.28 -8.41
CA LEU A 110 8.62 8.30 -7.43
C LEU A 110 9.74 9.19 -7.99
N GLY A 111 10.69 8.63 -8.73
CA GLY A 111 11.79 9.36 -9.34
C GLY A 111 11.46 10.05 -10.67
N GLN A 112 10.46 9.56 -11.39
CA GLN A 112 9.96 10.11 -12.65
C GLN A 112 8.43 10.25 -12.59
N LEU A 113 7.97 11.47 -12.35
CA LEU A 113 6.55 11.79 -12.31
C LEU A 113 5.95 11.67 -13.70
N ILE A 114 4.75 11.11 -13.77
CA ILE A 114 3.99 10.96 -15.00
C ILE A 114 2.73 11.79 -14.88
N ILE A 115 2.65 12.91 -15.58
CA ILE A 115 1.51 13.82 -15.49
C ILE A 115 0.53 13.50 -16.61
N HIS A 116 -0.65 13.03 -16.22
CA HIS A 116 -1.70 12.64 -17.14
C HIS A 116 -2.43 13.88 -17.67
N LYS A 117 -2.39 14.11 -18.99
CA LYS A 117 -3.00 15.32 -19.59
C LYS A 117 -4.50 15.18 -19.90
N ASN A 118 -5.14 14.06 -19.53
CA ASN A 118 -6.52 13.72 -19.94
C ASN A 118 -6.71 13.87 -21.47
N LYS A 119 -5.65 13.57 -22.23
CA LYS A 119 -5.64 13.61 -23.69
C LYS A 119 -5.14 12.27 -24.20
N LYS A 120 -5.87 11.72 -25.16
CA LYS A 120 -5.48 10.54 -25.91
C LYS A 120 -4.65 10.97 -27.12
N ASP A 121 -3.66 10.18 -27.50
CA ASP A 121 -2.95 10.34 -28.76
C ASP A 121 -3.82 9.90 -29.94
N LYS A 122 -3.29 10.03 -31.16
CA LYS A 122 -3.98 9.64 -32.39
C LYS A 122 -4.32 8.14 -32.47
N ASN A 123 -3.73 7.32 -31.60
CA ASN A 123 -3.92 5.87 -31.51
C ASN A 123 -4.73 5.46 -30.27
N GLY A 124 -5.25 6.42 -29.48
CA GLY A 124 -5.99 6.13 -28.25
C GLY A 124 -5.13 5.83 -27.02
N GLY A 125 -3.81 6.06 -27.07
CA GLY A 125 -2.91 5.93 -25.92
C GLY A 125 -2.89 7.20 -25.06
N ASP A 126 -2.64 7.10 -23.76
CA ASP A 126 -2.60 8.26 -22.89
C ASP A 126 -1.34 9.11 -23.10
N ILE A 127 -1.54 10.43 -23.30
CA ILE A 127 -0.44 11.39 -23.40
C ILE A 127 -0.03 11.81 -21.97
N GLY A 128 1.00 11.16 -21.45
CA GLY A 128 1.66 11.54 -20.20
C GLY A 128 2.90 12.41 -20.42
N LYS A 129 3.04 13.52 -19.69
CA LYS A 129 4.31 14.25 -19.59
C LYS A 129 5.15 13.62 -18.50
N ARG A 130 6.31 13.07 -18.87
CA ARG A 130 7.28 12.51 -17.92
C ARG A 130 8.23 13.59 -17.43
N ILE A 131 8.40 13.69 -16.12
CA ILE A 131 9.30 14.64 -15.47
C ILE A 131 10.19 13.87 -14.49
N THR A 132 11.45 13.68 -14.84
CA THR A 132 12.43 13.10 -13.92
C THR A 132 12.80 14.13 -12.87
N ILE A 133 12.66 13.77 -11.59
CA ILE A 133 12.91 14.65 -10.44
C ILE A 133 14.11 14.22 -9.61
N VAL A 134 14.66 13.02 -9.84
CA VAL A 134 15.86 12.50 -9.16
C VAL A 134 16.93 12.08 -10.16
N ASP A 135 18.18 12.06 -9.71
CA ASP A 135 19.27 11.41 -10.43
C ASP A 135 19.28 9.90 -10.11
N PHE A 136 18.70 9.09 -11.00
CA PHE A 136 18.65 7.63 -10.83
C PHE A 136 20.03 7.01 -10.71
N ASN A 137 21.04 7.49 -11.45
CA ASN A 137 22.39 6.93 -11.38
C ASN A 137 23.05 7.18 -10.03
N LYS A 138 22.82 8.37 -9.44
CA LYS A 138 23.34 8.75 -8.13
C LYS A 138 22.67 8.02 -6.97
N PHE A 139 21.38 7.73 -7.09
CA PHE A 139 20.56 7.24 -5.97
C PHE A 139 20.14 5.77 -6.08
N ASN A 140 20.35 5.11 -7.22
CA ASN A 140 20.06 3.68 -7.36
C ASN A 140 20.79 2.88 -6.28
N GLY A 141 20.00 2.14 -5.52
CA GLY A 141 20.45 1.28 -4.45
C GLY A 141 20.68 1.93 -3.08
N LYS A 142 20.46 3.24 -2.95
CA LYS A 142 20.48 3.92 -1.65
C LYS A 142 19.15 3.75 -0.92
N LYS A 143 19.13 4.00 0.39
CA LYS A 143 17.87 4.03 1.15
C LYS A 143 17.02 5.20 0.67
N ILE A 144 15.70 5.01 0.61
CA ILE A 144 14.75 6.02 0.14
C ILE A 144 14.87 7.33 0.94
N LYS A 145 15.10 7.25 2.25
CA LYS A 145 15.34 8.42 3.12
C LYS A 145 16.54 9.28 2.72
N ASP A 146 17.50 8.72 1.98
CA ASP A 146 18.71 9.42 1.53
C ASP A 146 18.54 10.03 0.13
N VAL A 147 17.41 9.78 -0.54
CA VAL A 147 17.17 10.24 -1.91
C VAL A 147 16.71 11.70 -1.91
N GLN A 148 17.33 12.50 -2.79
CA GLN A 148 17.01 13.91 -2.97
C GLN A 148 16.59 14.18 -4.41
N THR A 149 15.69 15.14 -4.57
CA THR A 149 15.33 15.69 -5.86
C THR A 149 16.46 16.54 -6.47
N PHE A 150 16.37 16.90 -7.75
CA PHE A 150 17.29 17.84 -8.41
C PHE A 150 17.33 19.24 -7.77
N TRP A 151 16.38 19.54 -6.87
CA TRP A 151 16.26 20.83 -6.18
C TRP A 151 16.69 20.77 -4.71
N GLY A 152 17.19 19.62 -4.24
CA GLY A 152 17.71 19.43 -2.90
C GLY A 152 16.67 19.07 -1.83
N ASP A 153 15.37 19.10 -2.14
CA ASP A 153 14.32 18.54 -1.27
C ASP A 153 14.51 17.02 -1.15
N SER A 154 14.26 16.44 0.04
CA SER A 154 14.17 14.98 0.17
C SER A 154 13.01 14.45 -0.67
N LEU A 155 13.16 13.25 -1.23
CA LEU A 155 12.11 12.62 -2.05
C LEU A 155 10.81 12.48 -1.27
N ILE A 156 10.89 12.04 -0.01
CA ILE A 156 9.73 11.86 0.89
C ILE A 156 9.03 13.20 1.13
N SER A 157 9.78 14.24 1.51
CA SER A 157 9.22 15.56 1.78
C SER A 157 8.59 16.18 0.52
N PHE A 158 9.19 15.93 -0.65
CA PHE A 158 8.63 16.38 -1.92
C PHE A 158 7.26 15.73 -2.19
N HIS A 159 7.15 14.39 -2.09
CA HIS A 159 5.88 13.70 -2.33
C HIS A 159 4.80 14.07 -1.32
N LYS A 160 5.16 14.26 -0.04
CA LYS A 160 4.22 14.73 0.99
C LYS A 160 3.65 16.11 0.66
N LYS A 161 4.47 17.06 0.19
CA LYS A 161 4.01 18.39 -0.27
C LYS A 161 3.04 18.31 -1.44
N LEU A 162 3.07 17.24 -2.25
CA LEU A 162 2.11 17.10 -3.35
C LEU A 162 0.67 16.90 -2.84
N PHE A 163 0.49 16.30 -1.65
CA PHE A 163 -0.84 16.11 -1.05
C PHE A 163 -1.53 17.44 -0.73
N ASP A 164 -0.79 18.54 -0.53
CA ASP A 164 -1.34 19.89 -0.32
C ASP A 164 -2.27 20.36 -1.47
N LYS A 165 -2.22 19.70 -2.63
CA LYS A 165 -3.10 19.96 -3.78
C LYS A 165 -4.42 19.18 -3.76
N TYR A 166 -4.55 18.19 -2.90
CA TYR A 166 -5.66 17.23 -2.90
C TYR A 166 -6.36 17.17 -1.54
N SER A 167 -5.62 17.26 -0.44
CA SER A 167 -6.21 17.26 0.88
C SER A 167 -6.66 18.67 1.26
N ASN A 168 -7.92 18.81 1.66
CA ASN A 168 -8.30 19.95 2.48
C ASN A 168 -7.56 19.86 3.82
N LYS A 169 -7.31 20.99 4.47
CA LYS A 169 -6.66 21.04 5.80
C LYS A 169 -7.38 20.21 6.88
N GLU A 170 -8.59 19.75 6.61
CA GLU A 170 -9.43 18.94 7.48
C GLU A 170 -9.27 17.42 7.29
N GLU A 171 -8.55 16.96 6.26
CA GLU A 171 -8.30 15.53 6.07
C GLU A 171 -7.18 15.04 7.01
N ASP A 172 -7.52 14.15 7.94
CA ASP A 172 -6.59 13.48 8.86
C ASP A 172 -5.81 12.38 8.11
N LEU A 173 -4.96 12.81 7.16
CA LEU A 173 -4.02 11.94 6.48
C LEU A 173 -2.84 11.65 7.40
N ASN A 174 -2.63 10.38 7.72
CA ASN A 174 -1.51 9.95 8.54
C ASN A 174 -0.43 9.27 7.70
N PHE A 175 0.81 9.77 7.78
CA PHE A 175 1.97 9.21 7.09
C PHE A 175 2.93 8.62 8.11
N TYR A 176 2.97 7.29 8.20
CA TYR A 176 3.74 6.57 9.20
C TYR A 176 4.92 5.85 8.55
N ASP A 177 6.16 6.22 8.91
CA ASP A 177 7.34 5.45 8.54
C ASP A 177 7.42 4.18 9.40
N ALA A 178 7.12 3.04 8.81
CA ALA A 178 7.17 1.74 9.44
C ALA A 178 8.57 1.09 9.37
N SER A 179 9.62 1.82 8.95
CA SER A 179 10.98 1.30 8.87
C SER A 179 11.44 0.56 10.12
N ASP A 180 11.28 1.18 11.30
CA ASP A 180 11.69 0.57 12.57
C ASP A 180 10.85 -0.67 12.89
N TRP A 181 9.55 -0.61 12.59
CA TRP A 181 8.65 -1.75 12.77
C TRP A 181 9.09 -2.94 11.91
N PHE A 182 9.44 -2.74 10.63
CA PHE A 182 9.92 -3.83 9.79
C PHE A 182 11.23 -4.44 10.30
N MET A 183 12.18 -3.61 10.73
CA MET A 183 13.45 -4.09 11.31
C MET A 183 13.21 -4.92 12.57
N GLU A 184 12.31 -4.48 13.46
CA GLU A 184 11.97 -5.19 14.70
C GLU A 184 11.22 -6.51 14.46
N ASN A 185 10.54 -6.66 13.33
CA ASN A 185 9.75 -7.84 12.98
C ASN A 185 10.43 -8.74 11.92
N GLY A 186 11.76 -8.61 11.73
CA GLY A 186 12.57 -9.55 10.96
C GLY A 186 13.23 -8.99 9.69
N ASP A 187 13.08 -7.70 9.41
CA ASP A 187 13.74 -6.88 8.35
C ASP A 187 13.43 -7.27 6.89
N ASP A 188 13.08 -8.53 6.63
CA ASP A 188 12.66 -9.02 5.33
C ASP A 188 11.17 -9.41 5.29
N ALA A 189 10.59 -9.39 4.09
CA ALA A 189 9.17 -9.62 3.92
C ALA A 189 8.75 -11.01 4.40
N ILE A 190 9.56 -12.06 4.18
CA ILE A 190 9.22 -13.41 4.61
C ILE A 190 9.05 -13.52 6.13
N ASN A 191 9.80 -12.73 6.92
CA ASN A 191 9.72 -12.74 8.37
C ASN A 191 8.61 -11.82 8.92
N TYR A 192 8.44 -10.61 8.36
CA TYR A 192 7.47 -9.66 8.93
C TYR A 192 6.04 -9.83 8.42
N TYR A 193 5.80 -10.49 7.28
CA TYR A 193 4.48 -10.43 6.64
C TYR A 193 3.37 -11.09 7.47
N THR A 194 3.67 -12.15 8.22
CA THR A 194 2.70 -12.76 9.14
C THR A 194 2.27 -11.75 10.21
N HIS A 195 3.22 -11.03 10.82
CA HIS A 195 2.95 -9.98 11.80
C HIS A 195 2.16 -8.82 11.18
N LEU A 196 2.49 -8.44 9.95
CA LEU A 196 1.78 -7.39 9.22
C LEU A 196 0.32 -7.78 9.00
N LEU A 197 0.06 -9.00 8.55
CA LEU A 197 -1.30 -9.50 8.31
C LEU A 197 -2.11 -9.67 9.59
N LEU A 198 -1.47 -10.02 10.71
CA LEU A 198 -2.11 -10.10 12.03
C LEU A 198 -2.67 -8.75 12.48
N LEU A 199 -2.05 -7.62 12.13
CA LEU A 199 -2.58 -6.28 12.42
C LEU A 199 -3.98 -6.10 11.84
N PHE A 200 -4.20 -6.57 10.60
CA PHE A 200 -5.45 -6.43 9.86
C PHE A 200 -6.52 -7.46 10.25
N ILE A 201 -6.28 -8.23 11.29
CA ILE A 201 -7.34 -9.04 11.90
C ILE A 201 -8.24 -8.15 12.76
N TYR A 202 -7.69 -7.16 13.46
CA TYR A 202 -8.41 -6.37 14.46
C TYR A 202 -8.22 -4.85 14.33
N HIS A 203 -7.03 -4.38 13.94
CA HIS A 203 -6.68 -2.96 14.06
C HIS A 203 -7.05 -2.10 12.85
N GLY A 204 -7.37 -2.71 11.71
CA GLY A 204 -7.73 -1.99 10.49
C GLY A 204 -8.00 -2.89 9.30
N ILE A 205 -8.10 -2.27 8.13
CA ILE A 205 -8.31 -2.89 6.83
C ILE A 205 -7.10 -2.53 5.95
N LEU A 206 -6.46 -3.55 5.37
CA LEU A 206 -5.40 -3.37 4.39
C LEU A 206 -6.01 -3.18 3.01
N PHE A 207 -5.64 -2.10 2.33
CA PHE A 207 -5.96 -1.83 0.95
C PHE A 207 -4.75 -2.19 0.10
N GLU A 208 -4.83 -3.30 -0.62
CA GLU A 208 -3.71 -3.80 -1.43
C GLU A 208 -4.21 -4.73 -2.52
N ASN A 209 -3.51 -4.70 -3.65
CA ASN A 209 -3.69 -5.67 -4.72
C ASN A 209 -2.48 -6.61 -4.78
N PHE A 210 -2.77 -7.88 -4.97
CA PHE A 210 -1.79 -8.95 -5.12
C PHE A 210 -1.98 -9.60 -6.49
N LEU A 211 -0.92 -9.57 -7.29
CA LEU A 211 -0.91 -10.07 -8.65
C LEU A 211 -0.51 -11.56 -8.72
N PHE A 212 -0.85 -12.20 -9.84
CA PHE A 212 -0.61 -13.62 -10.11
C PHE A 212 0.54 -13.88 -11.09
N VAL A 213 1.00 -12.82 -11.75
CA VAL A 213 1.94 -12.89 -12.86
C VAL A 213 3.29 -12.30 -12.47
N ASP A 214 4.33 -12.75 -13.16
CA ASP A 214 5.70 -12.26 -13.02
C ASP A 214 6.22 -12.25 -11.57
N THR A 215 7.10 -11.30 -11.25
CA THR A 215 7.74 -11.18 -9.94
C THR A 215 6.74 -10.94 -8.80
N GLU A 216 5.62 -10.28 -9.10
CA GLU A 216 4.55 -10.06 -8.12
C GLU A 216 3.79 -11.36 -7.83
N GLY A 217 3.61 -12.24 -8.82
CA GLY A 217 3.10 -13.59 -8.62
C GLY A 217 4.00 -14.46 -7.74
N GLU A 218 5.32 -14.29 -7.84
CA GLU A 218 6.28 -14.95 -6.95
C GLU A 218 6.16 -14.43 -5.51
N PHE A 219 6.04 -13.11 -5.33
CA PHE A 219 5.78 -12.52 -4.02
C PHE A 219 4.49 -13.08 -3.40
N THR A 220 3.41 -13.10 -4.18
CA THR A 220 2.11 -13.64 -3.75
C THR A 220 2.22 -15.10 -3.31
N ARG A 221 2.90 -15.95 -4.11
CA ARG A 221 3.05 -17.38 -3.84
C ARG A 221 3.95 -17.67 -2.64
N ASN A 222 5.09 -16.99 -2.56
CA ASN A 222 6.18 -17.37 -1.67
C ASN A 222 6.19 -16.58 -0.36
N ILE A 223 5.52 -15.42 -0.31
CA ILE A 223 5.51 -14.54 0.86
C ILE A 223 4.08 -14.35 1.37
N LEU A 224 3.19 -13.78 0.54
CA LEU A 224 1.83 -13.44 0.98
C LEU A 224 1.03 -14.66 1.44
N LEU A 225 0.85 -15.66 0.58
CA LEU A 225 -0.04 -16.79 0.87
C LEU A 225 0.44 -17.65 2.05
N PRO A 226 1.74 -17.95 2.21
CA PRO A 226 2.27 -18.58 3.42
C PRO A 226 1.97 -17.77 4.68
N ALA A 227 2.28 -16.46 4.67
CA ALA A 227 2.02 -15.58 5.81
C ALA A 227 0.53 -15.45 6.12
N PHE A 228 -0.32 -15.41 5.10
CA PHE A 228 -1.78 -15.38 5.24
C PHE A 228 -2.29 -16.66 5.91
N LYS A 229 -1.84 -17.83 5.45
CA LYS A 229 -2.18 -19.13 6.06
C LYS A 229 -1.78 -19.16 7.53
N GLU A 230 -0.58 -18.70 7.85
CA GLU A 230 -0.07 -18.65 9.21
C GLU A 230 -0.86 -17.68 10.10
N ALA A 231 -1.10 -16.45 9.63
CA ALA A 231 -1.89 -15.46 10.36
C ALA A 231 -3.30 -15.99 10.69
N VAL A 232 -3.94 -16.66 9.73
CA VAL A 232 -5.26 -17.26 9.95
C VAL A 232 -5.19 -18.42 10.94
N ALA A 233 -4.16 -19.26 10.89
CA ALA A 233 -3.98 -20.37 11.83
C ALA A 233 -3.75 -19.86 13.27
N LEU A 234 -2.91 -18.83 13.43
CA LEU A 234 -2.62 -18.21 14.72
C LEU A 234 -3.86 -17.55 15.31
N ALA A 235 -4.56 -16.73 14.53
CA ALA A 235 -5.69 -15.94 15.03
C ALA A 235 -7.03 -16.68 15.04
N GLY A 236 -7.24 -17.63 14.12
CA GLY A 236 -8.53 -18.25 13.87
C GLY A 236 -9.49 -17.39 13.04
N ALA A 237 -9.00 -16.31 12.43
CA ALA A 237 -9.76 -15.39 11.61
C ALA A 237 -8.87 -14.86 10.46
N LYS A 238 -9.45 -14.61 9.29
CA LYS A 238 -8.68 -14.05 8.17
C LYS A 238 -8.42 -12.54 8.32
N PRO A 239 -7.25 -12.04 7.90
CA PRO A 239 -7.00 -10.61 7.73
C PRO A 239 -8.06 -9.93 6.86
N LEU A 240 -8.34 -8.65 7.12
CA LEU A 240 -9.23 -7.83 6.30
C LEU A 240 -8.43 -7.13 5.22
N ILE A 241 -8.43 -7.72 4.03
CA ILE A 241 -7.77 -7.18 2.84
C ILE A 241 -8.84 -6.80 1.84
N VAL A 242 -8.81 -5.55 1.38
CA VAL A 242 -9.70 -5.00 0.36
C VAL A 242 -8.84 -4.61 -0.84
N PRO A 243 -9.16 -5.06 -2.05
CA PRO A 243 -8.44 -4.64 -3.23
C PRO A 243 -8.77 -3.19 -3.59
N ILE A 244 -7.80 -2.47 -4.13
CA ILE A 244 -8.01 -1.13 -4.72
C ILE A 244 -8.31 -1.34 -6.20
N PRO A 245 -9.49 -0.95 -6.72
CA PRO A 245 -9.75 -1.01 -8.15
C PRO A 245 -8.63 -0.32 -8.94
N PRO A 246 -8.15 -0.94 -10.04
CA PRO A 246 -8.68 -2.11 -10.72
C PRO A 246 -8.04 -3.40 -10.21
N MET A 247 -8.81 -4.49 -10.25
CA MET A 247 -8.31 -5.86 -9.96
C MET A 247 -7.95 -6.64 -11.23
N ASP A 248 -7.94 -5.96 -12.38
CA ASP A 248 -7.56 -6.55 -13.65
C ASP A 248 -6.06 -6.29 -13.86
N PRO A 249 -5.21 -7.32 -13.88
CA PRO A 249 -3.76 -7.16 -14.03
C PRO A 249 -3.37 -6.32 -15.25
N GLU A 250 -4.12 -6.44 -16.36
CA GLU A 250 -3.85 -5.66 -17.59
C GLU A 250 -4.12 -4.16 -17.40
N ILE A 251 -4.96 -3.80 -16.42
CA ILE A 251 -5.35 -2.42 -16.10
C ILE A 251 -4.59 -1.91 -14.87
N GLU A 252 -4.20 -2.79 -13.95
CA GLU A 252 -3.48 -2.46 -12.72
C GLU A 252 -2.06 -1.99 -13.01
N GLU A 253 -1.41 -2.60 -14.01
CA GLU A 253 -0.11 -2.15 -14.53
C GLU A 253 -0.20 -0.92 -15.45
N ASP A 254 -1.41 -0.38 -15.67
CA ASP A 254 -1.58 0.84 -16.45
C ASP A 254 -0.84 2.00 -15.77
N ILE A 255 0.02 2.65 -16.55
CA ILE A 255 0.76 3.86 -16.19
C ILE A 255 -0.15 4.94 -15.55
N HIS A 256 -1.45 4.91 -15.86
CA HIS A 256 -2.48 5.73 -15.26
C HIS A 256 -2.49 5.68 -13.73
N TRP A 257 -2.35 4.50 -13.11
CA TRP A 257 -2.43 4.35 -11.65
C TRP A 257 -1.25 5.01 -10.93
N HIS A 258 -0.10 5.03 -11.58
CA HIS A 258 1.10 5.72 -11.12
C HIS A 258 1.17 7.19 -11.57
N SER A 259 0.19 7.67 -12.32
CA SER A 259 0.17 9.02 -12.86
C SER A 259 -0.44 10.04 -11.89
N TYR A 260 -0.14 11.30 -12.16
CA TYR A 260 -0.53 12.45 -11.37
C TYR A 260 -1.47 13.36 -12.17
N ASP A 261 -2.40 14.01 -11.46
CA ASP A 261 -3.22 15.07 -12.04
C ASP A 261 -2.36 16.34 -12.27
N PRO A 262 -2.57 17.09 -13.37
CA PRO A 262 -1.80 18.29 -13.71
C PRO A 262 -1.70 19.37 -12.61
N LYS A 263 -2.60 19.37 -11.61
CA LYS A 263 -2.55 20.29 -10.46
C LYS A 263 -1.21 20.30 -9.73
N ILE A 264 -0.46 19.20 -9.74
CA ILE A 264 0.87 19.14 -9.11
C ILE A 264 1.93 19.92 -9.87
N GLU A 265 1.73 20.28 -11.15
CA GLU A 265 2.75 20.96 -11.96
C GLU A 265 3.26 22.25 -11.31
N SER A 266 2.38 22.96 -10.61
CA SER A 266 2.73 24.19 -9.89
C SER A 266 3.75 24.01 -8.77
N LEU A 267 3.97 22.78 -8.28
CA LEU A 267 4.94 22.45 -7.24
C LEU A 267 6.28 21.94 -7.82
N ILE A 268 6.33 21.71 -9.13
CA ILE A 268 7.51 21.20 -9.83
C ILE A 268 8.34 22.39 -10.32
N LYS A 269 9.57 22.51 -9.83
CA LYS A 269 10.50 23.57 -10.24
C LYS A 269 11.16 23.20 -11.58
N LEU A 270 10.44 23.38 -12.69
CA LEU A 270 11.02 23.21 -14.02
C LEU A 270 12.12 24.27 -14.25
N LYS A 271 13.28 23.84 -14.75
CA LYS A 271 14.32 24.74 -15.27
C LYS A 271 14.00 25.06 -16.72
#